data_AF-A0A0F5P9I6-F1
#
_entry.id   AF-A0A0F5P9I6-F1
#
_cell.length_a   1.000
_cell.length_b   1.000
_cell.length_c   1.000
_cell.angle_alpha   90.00
_cell.angle_beta   90.00
_cell.angle_gamma   90.00
#
_symmetry.space_group_name_H-M   'P 1'
#
loop_
_entity.id
_entity.type
_entity.pdbx_description
1 polymer ?
#
loop_
_entity_poly.entity_id
_entity_poly.type
_entity_poly.pdbx_seq_one_letter_code
_entity_poly.pdbx_strand_id
1 'polypeptide(L)'
;MVESYIRLVDWIAVETGFEDKLLHVHAGLLIFLLAKLATRRSLSSPIPLACVCAGELINEIFDRMHHGRWMPDTASDVVNTLFWPAMIFVLLRLQPGKASGRSGRR
;
A
#
# COMPACT_ATOMS: atom_id res chain seq x y z
N MET A 1 6.93 6.53 -20.65
CA MET A 1 6.27 6.59 -19.32
C MET A 1 6.26 5.21 -18.69
N VAL A 2 5.46 4.25 -19.20
CA VAL A 2 5.46 2.85 -18.73
C VAL A 2 6.85 2.22 -18.72
N GLU A 3 7.60 2.34 -19.82
CA GLU A 3 8.95 1.79 -19.94
C GLU A 3 9.99 2.37 -18.96
N SER A 4 9.79 3.63 -18.55
CA SER A 4 10.67 4.28 -17.57
C SER A 4 10.32 3.84 -16.15
N TYR A 5 9.05 3.55 -15.90
CA TYR A 5 8.54 3.02 -14.66
C TYR A 5 9.01 1.57 -14.44
N ILE A 6 8.87 0.68 -15.44
CA ILE A 6 9.33 -0.71 -15.36
C ILE A 6 10.83 -0.75 -15.04
N ARG A 7 11.64 0.04 -15.77
CA ARG A 7 13.07 0.14 -15.52
C ARG A 7 13.43 0.65 -14.12
N LEU A 8 12.62 1.52 -13.54
CA LEU A 8 12.82 1.99 -12.17
C LEU A 8 12.54 0.87 -11.17
N VAL A 9 11.44 0.14 -11.34
CA VAL A 9 11.07 -1.00 -10.49
C VAL A 9 12.13 -2.10 -10.57
N ASP A 10 12.54 -2.47 -11.78
CA ASP A 10 13.61 -3.45 -12.01
C ASP A 10 14.93 -3.01 -11.35
N TRP A 11 15.30 -1.73 -11.49
CA TRP A 11 16.49 -1.19 -10.86
C TRP A 11 16.42 -1.27 -9.33
N ILE A 12 15.27 -0.95 -8.73
CA ILE A 12 15.06 -1.10 -7.28
C ILE A 12 15.17 -2.56 -6.87
N ALA A 13 14.58 -3.49 -7.63
CA ALA A 13 14.65 -4.91 -7.34
C ALA A 13 16.09 -5.44 -7.38
N VAL A 14 16.85 -5.07 -8.40
CA VAL A 14 18.25 -5.47 -8.56
C VAL A 14 19.13 -4.88 -7.45
N GLU A 15 18.97 -3.60 -7.13
CA GLU A 15 19.82 -2.92 -6.15
C GLU A 15 19.52 -3.38 -4.71
N THR A 16 18.25 -3.66 -4.39
CA THR A 16 17.86 -4.14 -3.06
C THR A 16 18.11 -5.63 -2.86
N GLY A 17 18.12 -6.41 -3.95
CA GLY A 17 18.17 -7.87 -3.89
C GLY A 17 16.92 -8.50 -3.26
N PHE A 18 15.83 -7.74 -3.13
CA PHE A 18 14.59 -8.24 -2.56
C PHE A 18 13.84 -9.11 -3.56
N GLU A 19 13.18 -10.14 -3.03
CA GLU A 19 12.18 -10.87 -3.79
C GLU A 19 11.05 -9.90 -4.19
N ASP A 20 10.56 -10.03 -5.40
CA ASP A 20 9.51 -9.21 -5.99
C ASP A 20 8.29 -9.04 -5.05
N LYS A 21 7.82 -10.14 -4.47
CA LYS A 21 6.74 -10.14 -3.47
C LYS A 21 7.02 -9.28 -2.24
N LEU A 22 8.28 -9.21 -1.81
CA LEU A 22 8.67 -8.38 -0.66
C LEU A 22 8.63 -6.89 -1.01
N LEU A 23 8.96 -6.54 -2.26
CA LEU A 23 8.82 -5.17 -2.76
C LEU A 23 7.35 -4.74 -2.76
N HIS A 24 6.42 -5.61 -3.17
CA HIS A 24 4.98 -5.32 -3.12
C HIS A 24 4.50 -5.04 -1.69
N VAL A 25 4.92 -5.85 -0.72
CA VAL A 25 4.60 -5.61 0.71
C VAL A 25 5.14 -4.24 1.17
N HIS A 26 6.39 -3.92 0.85
CA HIS A 26 7.01 -2.65 1.25
C HIS A 26 6.39 -1.44 0.53
N ALA A 27 6.08 -1.57 -0.76
CA ALA A 27 5.42 -0.55 -1.55
C ALA A 27 4.03 -0.24 -0.98
N GLY A 28 3.23 -1.26 -0.67
CA GLY A 28 1.90 -1.10 -0.08
C GLY A 28 1.94 -0.36 1.25
N LEU A 29 2.85 -0.75 2.15
CA LEU A 29 3.05 -0.08 3.43
C LEU A 29 3.57 1.36 3.28
N LEU A 30 4.50 1.59 2.35
CA LEU A 30 5.04 2.91 2.11
C LEU A 30 3.97 3.87 1.58
N ILE A 31 3.18 3.44 0.58
CA ILE A 31 2.06 4.22 0.05
C ILE A 31 1.05 4.52 1.16
N PHE A 32 0.74 3.55 2.01
CA PHE A 32 -0.19 3.73 3.14
C PHE A 32 0.28 4.81 4.12
N LEU A 33 1.56 4.79 4.50
CA LEU A 33 2.16 5.78 5.41
C LEU A 33 2.30 7.15 4.76
N LEU A 34 2.68 7.22 3.49
CA LEU A 34 2.77 8.48 2.76
C LEU A 34 1.38 9.10 2.56
N ALA A 35 0.37 8.30 2.25
CA ALA A 35 -1.01 8.77 2.13
C ALA A 35 -1.53 9.35 3.45
N LYS A 36 -1.19 8.74 4.59
CA LYS A 36 -1.45 9.31 5.92
C LYS A 36 -0.80 10.68 6.08
N LEU A 37 0.48 10.82 5.75
CA LEU A 37 1.22 12.07 5.90
C LEU A 37 0.68 13.17 4.99
N ALA A 38 0.42 12.84 3.72
CA ALA A 38 -0.08 13.77 2.71
C ALA A 38 -1.51 14.24 3.02
N THR A 39 -2.41 13.31 3.35
CA THR A 39 -3.82 13.63 3.63
C THR A 39 -4.06 14.08 5.06
N ARG A 40 -3.08 13.89 5.95
CA ARG A 40 -3.16 14.09 7.41
C ARG A 40 -4.32 13.34 8.06
N ARG A 41 -4.85 12.31 7.40
CA ARG A 41 -5.93 11.48 7.92
C ARG A 41 -5.35 10.34 8.76
N SER A 42 -6.12 9.91 9.77
CA SER A 42 -5.78 8.71 10.54
C SER A 42 -5.65 7.49 9.63
N LEU A 43 -4.81 6.52 10.00
CA LEU A 43 -4.75 5.22 9.34
C LEU A 43 -6.04 4.39 9.51
N SER A 44 -6.91 4.76 10.46
CA SER A 44 -8.26 4.22 10.59
C SER A 44 -9.29 4.89 9.67
N SER A 45 -8.88 5.91 8.89
CA SER A 45 -9.67 6.48 7.81
C SER A 45 -9.60 5.56 6.58
N PRO A 46 -10.65 5.45 5.77
CA PRO A 46 -10.57 4.72 4.50
C PRO A 46 -9.63 5.38 3.48
N ILE A 47 -9.28 6.67 3.68
CA ILE A 47 -8.49 7.45 2.71
C ILE A 47 -7.09 6.85 2.45
N PRO A 48 -6.23 6.60 3.48
CA PRO A 48 -4.93 5.98 3.23
C PRO A 48 -5.03 4.61 2.54
N LEU A 49 -6.01 3.78 2.90
CA LEU A 49 -6.20 2.47 2.27
C LEU A 49 -6.62 2.61 0.79
N ALA A 50 -7.52 3.54 0.48
CA ALA A 50 -7.92 3.83 -0.89
C ALA A 50 -6.73 4.28 -1.77
N CYS A 51 -5.77 5.00 -1.20
CA CYS A 51 -4.54 5.36 -1.91
C CYS A 51 -3.68 4.14 -2.26
N VAL A 52 -3.59 3.14 -1.37
CA VAL A 52 -2.88 1.88 -1.67
C VAL A 52 -3.59 1.14 -2.79
N CYS A 53 -4.92 1.00 -2.73
CA CYS A 53 -5.70 0.39 -3.80
C CYS A 53 -5.51 1.09 -5.15
N ALA A 54 -5.45 2.42 -5.16
CA ALA A 54 -5.18 3.20 -6.37
C ALA A 54 -3.75 2.97 -6.89
N GLY A 55 -2.76 2.91 -6.01
CA GLY A 55 -1.37 2.63 -6.38
C GLY A 55 -1.21 1.26 -7.03
N GLU A 56 -1.77 0.22 -6.39
CA GLU A 56 -1.76 -1.15 -6.92
C GLU A 56 -2.48 -1.26 -8.27
N LEU A 57 -3.63 -0.61 -8.42
CA LEU A 57 -4.35 -0.59 -9.69
C LEU A 57 -3.53 0.07 -10.80
N ILE A 58 -2.81 1.15 -10.50
CA ILE A 58 -1.94 1.82 -11.47
C ILE A 58 -0.75 0.91 -11.84
N ASN A 59 -0.16 0.21 -10.87
CA ASN A 59 0.91 -0.78 -11.07
C ASN A 59 0.49 -1.82 -12.10
N GLU A 60 -0.64 -2.49 -11.83
CA GLU A 60 -1.23 -3.52 -12.68
C GLU A 60 -1.61 -3.02 -14.08
N ILE A 61 -2.11 -1.79 -14.20
CA ILE A 61 -2.38 -1.18 -15.51
C ILE A 61 -1.07 -1.02 -16.30
N PHE A 62 0.01 -0.59 -15.65
CA PHE A 62 1.31 -0.43 -16.31
C PHE A 62 1.91 -1.77 -16.72
N ASP A 63 1.82 -2.79 -15.87
CA ASP A 63 2.28 -4.14 -16.18
C ASP A 63 1.50 -4.75 -17.34
N ARG A 64 0.17 -4.57 -17.35
CA ARG A 64 -0.68 -5.00 -18.48
C ARG A 64 -0.34 -4.26 -19.77
N MET A 65 -0.07 -2.95 -19.70
CA MET A 65 0.32 -2.16 -20.87
C MET A 65 1.69 -2.60 -21.43
N HIS A 66 2.62 -2.99 -20.57
CA HIS A 66 3.95 -3.46 -20.96
C HIS A 66 3.91 -4.89 -21.55
N HIS A 67 3.23 -5.82 -20.88
CA HIS A 67 3.21 -7.23 -21.27
C HIS A 67 2.06 -7.61 -22.23
N GLY A 68 1.07 -6.75 -22.41
CA GLY A 68 -0.11 -6.99 -23.24
C GLY A 68 -1.12 -8.01 -22.66
N ARG A 69 -0.85 -8.56 -21.48
CA ARG A 69 -1.68 -9.53 -20.75
C ARG A 69 -1.61 -9.27 -19.25
N TRP A 70 -2.58 -9.79 -18.51
CA TRP A 70 -2.49 -9.87 -17.04
C TRP A 70 -1.47 -10.94 -16.66
N MET A 71 -0.60 -10.66 -15.70
CA MET A 71 0.39 -11.62 -15.24
C MET A 71 -0.28 -12.70 -14.38
N PRO A 72 0.25 -13.93 -14.34
CA PRO A 72 -0.22 -14.96 -13.41
C PRO A 72 -0.08 -14.52 -11.95
N ASP A 73 0.93 -13.69 -11.66
CA ASP A 73 1.28 -13.22 -10.32
C ASP A 73 0.48 -11.98 -9.87
N THR A 74 -0.30 -11.35 -10.76
CA THR A 74 -1.18 -10.20 -10.46
C THR A 74 -2.01 -10.40 -9.20
N ALA A 75 -2.56 -11.61 -9.00
CA ALA A 75 -3.36 -11.89 -7.82
C ALA A 75 -2.52 -11.93 -6.53
N SER A 76 -1.30 -12.47 -6.59
CA SER A 76 -0.39 -12.46 -5.45
C SER A 76 0.14 -11.06 -5.14
N ASP A 77 0.35 -10.22 -6.15
CA ASP A 77 0.89 -8.87 -5.99
C ASP A 77 -0.14 -7.98 -5.31
N VAL A 78 -1.39 -8.03 -5.76
CA VAL A 78 -2.52 -7.36 -5.11
C VAL A 78 -2.66 -7.78 -3.65
N VAL A 79 -2.53 -9.08 -3.35
CA VAL A 79 -2.60 -9.57 -1.98
C VAL A 79 -1.42 -9.05 -1.15
N ASN A 80 -0.19 -9.14 -1.67
CA ASN A 80 1.02 -8.68 -0.98
C ASN A 80 0.98 -7.17 -0.69
N THR A 81 0.50 -6.37 -1.63
CA THR A 81 0.38 -4.92 -1.49
C THR A 81 -0.71 -4.51 -0.50
N LEU A 82 -1.88 -5.17 -0.53
CA LEU A 82 -3.05 -4.73 0.24
C LEU A 82 -3.20 -5.36 1.62
N PHE A 83 -2.67 -6.56 1.84
CA PHE A 83 -2.97 -7.35 3.04
C PHE A 83 -2.64 -6.61 4.35
N TRP A 84 -1.40 -6.14 4.50
CA TRP A 84 -0.99 -5.47 5.74
C TRP A 84 -1.64 -4.09 5.94
N PRO A 85 -1.73 -3.21 4.92
CA PRO A 85 -2.52 -1.98 5.03
C PRO A 85 -3.97 -2.22 5.46
N ALA A 86 -4.63 -3.23 4.89
CA ALA A 86 -6.01 -3.60 5.25
C ALA A 86 -6.09 -4.12 6.69
N MET A 87 -5.17 -5.00 7.12
CA MET A 87 -5.11 -5.48 8.50
C MET A 87 -4.95 -4.33 9.50
N ILE A 88 -4.01 -3.42 9.25
CA ILE A 88 -3.77 -2.25 10.11
C ILE A 88 -5.02 -1.37 10.17
N PHE A 89 -5.64 -1.09 9.02
CA PHE A 89 -6.88 -0.32 8.95
C PHE A 89 -7.98 -0.97 9.80
N VAL A 90 -8.23 -2.28 9.64
CA VAL A 90 -9.24 -3.02 10.40
C VAL A 90 -8.93 -2.99 11.89
N LEU A 91 -7.70 -3.31 12.30
CA LEU A 91 -7.31 -3.31 13.70
C LEU A 91 -7.51 -1.94 14.36
N LEU A 92 -7.13 -0.86 13.68
CA LEU A 92 -7.31 0.51 14.19
C LEU A 92 -8.78 0.96 14.17
N ARG A 93 -9.60 0.42 13.27
CA ARG A 93 -11.03 0.72 13.21
C ARG A 93 -11.81 -0.01 14.30
N LEU A 94 -11.36 -1.21 14.66
CA LEU A 94 -11.94 -2.03 15.73
C LEU A 94 -11.49 -1.62 17.13
N GLN A 95 -10.39 -0.87 17.27
CA GLN A 95 -10.02 -0.29 18.55
C GLN A 95 -11.08 0.73 18.97
N PRO A 96 -11.86 0.48 20.05
CA PRO A 96 -12.75 1.50 20.58
C PRO A 96 -11.87 2.68 20.96
N GLY A 97 -12.22 3.86 20.44
CA GLY A 97 -11.46 5.08 20.72
C GLY A 97 -11.23 5.17 22.23
N LYS A 98 -10.00 5.44 22.66
CA LYS A 98 -9.69 5.87 24.03
C LYS A 98 -10.38 7.22 24.26
N ALA A 99 -11.70 7.19 24.41
CA ALA A 99 -12.60 8.28 24.71
C ALA A 99 -13.29 7.97 26.02
N SER A 100 -12.52 7.83 27.09
CA SER A 100 -12.94 8.09 28.48
C SER A 100 -11.72 7.90 29.38
N GLY A 101 -11.23 8.99 29.98
CA GLY A 101 -10.07 8.94 30.87
C GLY A 101 -9.32 10.24 31.10
N ARG A 102 -9.96 11.40 30.89
CA ARG A 102 -9.51 12.68 31.46
C ARG A 102 -10.72 13.49 31.92
N SER A 103 -11.52 12.89 32.79
CA SER A 103 -12.40 13.62 33.69
C SER A 103 -11.63 13.87 34.98
N GLY A 104 -11.40 15.14 35.28
CA GLY A 104 -11.19 15.65 36.64
C GLY A 104 -9.98 15.13 37.41
N ARG A 105 -8.90 15.92 37.43
CA ARG A 105 -8.24 16.20 38.71
C ARG A 105 -8.22 17.69 38.92
N ARG A 106 -9.01 18.07 39.92
CA ARG A 106 -9.02 19.36 40.61
C ARG A 106 -7.63 19.70 41.11
#